data_AF-A0AA85C2E9-F1
#
_entry.id   AF-A0AA85C2E9-F1
#
_cell.length_a   1.000
_cell.length_b   1.000
_cell.length_c   1.000
_cell.angle_alpha   90.00
_cell.angle_beta   90.00
_cell.angle_gamma   90.00
#
_symmetry.space_group_name_H-M   'P 1'
#
loop_
_entity.id
_entity.type
_entity.pdbx_description
1 polymer ?
#
loop_
_entity_poly.entity_id
_entity_poly.type
_entity_poly.pdbx_seq_one_letter_code
_entity_poly.pdbx_strand_id
1 'polypeptide(L)'
;MQSIITIQSIFMMCLLQLYLITSTPFQWYKQYTIHSCIYIFIATYTLTSFHIYWMVYFIDSNIIIENPELNKLPLYYLHFINSMGVIVIITDALLWKPKRIPFLVSYIPCCMFISIYIAYLEITNSLNDYIELPDSDILSILYRFLYYLLLWLIITIFNTFSYVSIRLLHLKKKQQMNY
;
A
#
# COMPACT_ATOMS: atom_id res chain seq x y z
N MET A 1 -17.09 -4.38 4.20
CA MET A 1 -16.58 -3.22 3.45
C MET A 1 -16.27 -1.99 4.32
N GLN A 2 -17.15 -1.58 5.24
CA GLN A 2 -16.97 -0.40 6.11
C GLN A 2 -15.87 -0.55 7.19
N SER A 3 -15.72 -1.73 7.80
CA SER A 3 -14.65 -2.03 8.78
C SER A 3 -13.25 -2.09 8.13
N ILE A 4 -13.18 -2.42 6.84
CA ILE A 4 -11.93 -2.57 6.08
C ILE A 4 -11.21 -1.24 5.94
N ILE A 5 -11.93 -0.18 5.58
CA ILE A 5 -11.33 1.15 5.42
C ILE A 5 -10.73 1.61 6.75
N THR A 6 -11.41 1.34 7.86
CA THR A 6 -10.95 1.71 9.20
C THR A 6 -9.71 0.90 9.61
N ILE A 7 -9.73 -0.42 9.46
CA ILE A 7 -8.59 -1.30 9.79
C ILE A 7 -7.39 -1.00 8.88
N GLN A 8 -7.61 -0.85 7.58
CA GLN A 8 -6.57 -0.49 6.61
C GLN A 8 -5.97 0.88 6.91
N SER A 9 -6.79 1.85 7.31
CA SER A 9 -6.34 3.19 7.72
C SER A 9 -5.48 3.13 8.98
N ILE A 10 -5.89 2.35 10.00
CA ILE A 10 -5.09 2.15 11.22
C ILE A 10 -3.75 1.49 10.88
N PHE A 11 -3.77 0.44 10.06
CA PHE A 11 -2.56 -0.27 9.64
C PHE A 11 -1.62 0.63 8.84
N MET A 12 -2.17 1.46 7.95
CA MET A 12 -1.44 2.46 7.19
C MET A 12 -0.78 3.49 8.13
N MET A 13 -1.50 3.98 9.14
CA MET A 13 -0.94 4.90 10.13
C MET A 13 0.18 4.25 10.92
N CYS A 14 0.02 3.02 11.39
CA CYS A 14 1.07 2.28 12.11
C CYS A 14 2.32 2.05 11.26
N LEU A 15 2.15 1.63 9.99
CA LEU A 15 3.25 1.42 9.04
C LEU A 15 3.98 2.72 8.71
N LEU A 16 3.24 3.80 8.46
CA LEU A 16 3.82 5.11 8.17
C LEU A 16 4.58 5.66 9.40
N GLN A 17 4.03 5.47 10.60
CA GLN A 17 4.70 5.85 11.85
C GLN A 17 6.01 5.06 12.04
N LEU A 18 5.96 3.73 11.85
CA LEU A 18 7.14 2.87 11.91
C LEU A 18 8.19 3.29 10.88
N TYR A 19 7.76 3.64 9.68
CA TYR A 19 8.64 4.16 8.64
C TYR A 19 9.34 5.44 9.08
N LEU A 20 8.60 6.43 9.58
CA LEU A 20 9.17 7.71 10.00
C LEU A 20 10.16 7.56 11.17
N ILE A 21 9.87 6.64 12.10
CA ILE A 21 10.75 6.34 13.25
C ILE A 21 12.03 5.64 12.79
N THR A 22 11.95 4.75 11.81
CA THR A 22 13.10 3.93 11.37
C THR A 22 13.91 4.57 10.25
N SER A 23 13.29 5.43 9.42
CA SER A 23 13.94 6.08 8.28
C SER A 23 15.09 7.00 8.73
N THR A 24 14.85 7.82 9.74
CA THR A 24 15.83 8.81 10.24
C THR A 24 17.08 8.13 10.82
N PRO A 25 16.99 7.10 11.69
CA PRO A 25 18.15 6.33 12.11
C PRO A 25 18.89 5.66 10.95
N PHE A 26 18.20 5.02 10.01
CA PHE A 26 18.87 4.37 8.88
C PHE A 26 19.61 5.37 7.99
N GLN A 27 19.07 6.57 7.82
CA GLN A 27 19.75 7.66 7.13
C GLN A 27 20.98 8.14 7.91
N TRP A 28 20.86 8.34 9.23
CA TRP A 28 21.95 8.76 10.11
C TRP A 28 23.14 7.79 10.08
N TYR A 29 22.86 6.48 10.12
CA TYR A 29 23.88 5.43 10.02
C TYR A 29 24.32 5.12 8.58
N LYS A 30 23.93 5.93 7.59
CA LYS A 30 24.26 5.77 6.17
C LYS A 30 23.84 4.41 5.58
N GLN A 31 22.82 3.77 6.16
CA GLN A 31 22.23 2.51 5.70
C GLN A 31 21.24 2.77 4.55
N TYR A 32 21.71 3.44 3.50
CA TYR A 32 20.87 3.95 2.41
C TYR A 32 20.11 2.86 1.65
N THR A 33 20.67 1.65 1.55
CA THR A 33 20.02 0.51 0.88
C THR A 33 18.82 0.03 1.68
N ILE A 34 18.96 -0.13 2.99
CA ILE A 34 17.87 -0.56 3.87
C ILE A 34 16.76 0.50 3.87
N HIS A 35 17.13 1.76 4.07
CA HIS A 35 16.19 2.89 4.02
C HIS A 35 15.42 2.92 2.69
N SER A 36 16.12 2.79 1.56
CA SER A 36 15.47 2.84 0.25
C SER A 36 14.55 1.62 0.02
N CYS A 37 14.84 0.45 0.61
CA CYS A 37 13.97 -0.74 0.53
C CYS A 37 12.67 -0.49 1.28
N ILE A 38 12.77 0.03 2.51
CA ILE A 38 11.62 0.35 3.33
C ILE A 38 10.80 1.47 2.68
N TYR A 39 11.46 2.49 2.12
CA TYR A 39 10.79 3.54 1.35
C TYR A 39 9.95 2.96 0.21
N ILE A 40 10.53 2.09 -0.63
CA ILE A 40 9.80 1.49 -1.77
C ILE A 40 8.59 0.68 -1.28
N PHE A 41 8.77 -0.09 -0.21
CA PHE A 41 7.69 -0.88 0.39
C PHE A 41 6.54 0.02 0.87
N ILE A 42 6.85 1.05 1.67
CA ILE A 42 5.86 1.99 2.21
C ILE A 42 5.21 2.81 1.09
N ALA A 43 5.98 3.23 0.09
CA ALA A 43 5.48 3.94 -1.09
C ALA A 43 4.46 3.10 -1.86
N THR A 44 4.78 1.83 -2.12
CA THR A 44 3.89 0.91 -2.83
C THR A 44 2.60 0.67 -2.07
N TYR A 45 2.69 0.39 -0.77
CA TYR A 45 1.53 0.14 0.08
C TYR A 45 0.62 1.38 0.18
N THR A 46 1.21 2.56 0.36
CA THR A 46 0.47 3.80 0.50
C THR A 46 -0.20 4.23 -0.80
N LEU A 47 0.49 4.09 -1.94
CA LEU A 47 -0.13 4.31 -3.24
C LEU A 47 -1.28 3.33 -3.49
N THR A 48 -1.11 2.05 -3.14
CA THR A 48 -2.17 1.05 -3.30
C THR A 48 -3.39 1.40 -2.45
N SER A 49 -3.18 1.72 -1.17
CA SER A 49 -4.26 2.13 -0.26
C SER A 49 -4.98 3.39 -0.74
N PHE A 50 -4.23 4.37 -1.22
CA PHE A 50 -4.79 5.58 -1.84
C PHE A 50 -5.70 5.23 -3.03
N HIS A 51 -5.23 4.40 -3.96
CA HIS A 51 -6.03 4.03 -5.14
C HIS A 51 -7.29 3.26 -4.75
N ILE A 52 -7.20 2.30 -3.84
CA ILE A 52 -8.37 1.54 -3.36
C ILE A 52 -9.40 2.48 -2.74
N TYR A 53 -8.97 3.37 -1.85
CA TYR A 53 -9.86 4.32 -1.18
C TYR A 53 -10.60 5.22 -2.19
N TRP A 54 -9.86 5.85 -3.10
CA TRP A 54 -10.47 6.75 -4.09
C TRP A 54 -11.30 5.99 -5.13
N MET A 55 -10.91 4.78 -5.52
CA MET A 55 -11.72 3.93 -6.41
C MET A 55 -13.05 3.57 -5.77
N VAL A 56 -13.06 3.15 -4.50
CA VAL A 56 -14.30 2.89 -3.76
C VAL A 56 -15.16 4.15 -3.69
N TYR A 57 -14.56 5.30 -3.36
CA TYR A 57 -15.28 6.57 -3.31
C TYR A 57 -15.94 6.96 -4.65
N PHE A 58 -15.25 6.75 -5.77
CA PHE A 58 -15.80 7.08 -7.10
C PHE A 58 -16.83 6.07 -7.60
N ILE A 59 -16.78 4.81 -7.17
CA ILE A 59 -17.76 3.78 -7.54
C ILE A 59 -19.03 3.94 -6.70
N ASP A 60 -18.88 4.08 -5.38
CA ASP A 60 -19.99 4.24 -4.46
C ASP A 60 -19.54 5.04 -3.22
N SER A 61 -19.82 6.35 -3.25
CA SER A 61 -19.49 7.26 -2.17
C SER A 61 -20.28 6.98 -0.88
N ASN A 62 -21.45 6.34 -0.98
CA ASN A 62 -22.31 6.10 0.18
C ASN A 62 -21.70 5.08 1.14
N ILE A 63 -20.90 4.15 0.63
CA ILE A 63 -20.13 3.19 1.46
C ILE A 63 -19.25 3.91 2.49
N ILE A 64 -18.72 5.09 2.12
CA ILE A 64 -17.83 5.89 2.95
C ILE A 64 -18.61 6.91 3.78
N ILE A 65 -19.59 7.59 3.17
CA ILE A 65 -20.35 8.68 3.80
C ILE A 65 -21.36 8.16 4.83
N GLU A 66 -22.02 7.04 4.56
CA GLU A 66 -23.08 6.50 5.43
C GLU A 66 -22.53 5.57 6.53
N ASN A 67 -21.21 5.49 6.69
CA ASN A 67 -20.61 4.65 7.71
C ASN A 67 -20.86 5.23 9.12
N PRO A 68 -21.63 4.53 9.99
CA PRO A 68 -22.01 5.04 11.31
C PRO A 68 -20.82 5.21 12.26
N GLU A 69 -19.71 4.49 12.05
CA GLU A 69 -18.48 4.65 12.82
C GLU A 69 -17.65 5.86 12.37
N LEU A 70 -17.64 6.14 11.06
CA LEU A 70 -16.88 7.25 10.46
C LEU A 70 -17.66 8.57 10.46
N ASN A 71 -18.98 8.55 10.61
CA ASN A 71 -19.83 9.75 10.76
C ASN A 71 -19.48 10.60 11.99
N LYS A 72 -18.64 10.09 12.89
CA LYS A 72 -18.07 10.84 14.01
C LYS A 72 -16.90 11.75 13.61
N LEU A 73 -16.32 11.52 12.42
CA LEU A 73 -15.20 12.29 11.88
C LEU A 73 -15.68 13.12 10.68
N PRO A 74 -15.17 14.36 10.51
CA PRO A 74 -15.50 15.14 9.33
C PRO A 74 -15.03 14.44 8.04
N LEU A 75 -15.86 14.43 7.00
CA LEU A 75 -15.55 13.76 5.73
C LEU A 75 -14.22 14.25 5.11
N TYR A 76 -13.95 15.56 5.20
CA TYR A 76 -12.69 16.15 4.71
C TYR A 76 -11.46 15.56 5.42
N TYR A 77 -11.59 15.24 6.71
CA TYR A 77 -10.50 14.67 7.52
C TYR A 77 -10.21 13.23 7.08
N LEU A 78 -11.25 12.47 6.75
CA LEU A 78 -11.12 11.11 6.23
C LEU A 78 -10.44 11.07 4.86
N HIS A 79 -10.84 11.95 3.93
CA HIS A 79 -10.18 12.08 2.62
C HIS A 79 -8.72 12.50 2.77
N PHE A 80 -8.46 13.42 3.70
CA PHE A 80 -7.10 13.91 3.96
C PHE A 80 -6.20 12.80 4.48
N ILE A 81 -6.61 12.01 5.48
CA ILE A 81 -5.78 10.91 6.02
C ILE A 81 -5.40 9.91 4.94
N ASN A 82 -6.35 9.48 4.11
CA ASN A 82 -6.11 8.51 3.05
C ASN A 82 -5.24 9.06 1.91
N SER A 83 -5.12 10.39 1.80
CA SER A 83 -4.26 11.06 0.82
C SER A 83 -2.92 11.51 1.39
N MET A 84 -2.83 11.75 2.70
CA MET A 84 -1.67 12.34 3.35
C MET A 84 -0.43 11.45 3.26
N GLY A 85 -0.61 10.13 3.34
CA GLY A 85 0.51 9.20 3.17
C GLY A 85 1.21 9.35 1.81
N VAL A 86 0.46 9.61 0.74
CA VAL A 86 1.04 9.83 -0.61
C VAL A 86 1.84 11.13 -0.64
N ILE A 87 1.30 12.20 -0.03
CA ILE A 87 2.00 13.50 0.08
C ILE A 87 3.32 13.32 0.83
N VAL A 88 3.31 12.60 1.96
CA VAL A 88 4.50 12.33 2.77
C VAL A 88 5.55 11.58 1.96
N ILE A 89 5.17 10.52 1.25
CA ILE A 89 6.09 9.70 0.47
C ILE A 89 6.67 10.43 -0.73
N ILE A 90 5.89 11.28 -1.41
CA ILE A 90 6.39 12.12 -2.51
C ILE A 90 7.40 13.13 -1.95
N THR A 91 7.06 13.80 -0.85
CA THR A 91 7.95 14.75 -0.19
C THR A 91 9.26 14.09 0.22
N ASP A 92 9.18 12.90 0.78
CA ASP A 92 10.34 12.12 1.20
C ASP A 92 11.20 11.67 -0.02
N ALA A 93 10.57 11.29 -1.14
CA ALA A 93 11.28 11.03 -2.39
C ALA A 93 12.08 12.23 -2.89
N LEU A 94 11.47 13.42 -2.83
CA LEU A 94 12.06 14.66 -3.33
C LEU A 94 13.23 15.11 -2.46
N LEU A 95 13.07 15.05 -1.14
CA LEU A 95 14.10 15.45 -0.18
C LEU A 95 15.28 14.49 -0.16
N TRP A 96 15.01 13.18 -0.14
CA TRP A 96 16.03 12.18 0.18
C TRP A 96 16.54 11.38 -1.01
N LYS A 97 15.86 11.42 -2.15
CA LYS A 97 16.27 10.78 -3.42
C LYS A 97 16.73 9.32 -3.22
N PRO A 98 15.81 8.41 -2.86
CA PRO A 98 16.15 7.03 -2.52
C PRO A 98 17.00 6.38 -3.63
N LYS A 99 17.98 5.58 -3.21
CA LYS A 99 18.87 4.89 -4.16
C LYS A 99 18.06 3.89 -4.98
N ARG A 100 18.44 3.72 -6.24
CA ARG A 100 17.90 2.63 -7.06
C ARG A 100 18.28 1.29 -6.45
N ILE A 101 17.27 0.54 -6.05
CA ILE A 101 17.41 -0.83 -5.56
C ILE A 101 16.94 -1.81 -6.63
N PRO A 102 17.56 -3.00 -6.74
CA PRO A 102 17.04 -4.07 -7.59
C PRO A 102 15.61 -4.44 -7.17
N PHE A 103 14.70 -4.51 -8.15
CA PHE A 103 13.28 -4.77 -7.93
C PHE A 103 13.03 -5.97 -6.99
N LEU A 104 13.72 -7.09 -7.20
CA LEU A 104 13.57 -8.29 -6.37
C LEU A 104 13.84 -8.05 -4.88
N VAL A 105 14.83 -7.22 -4.55
CA VAL A 105 15.23 -6.95 -3.17
C VAL A 105 14.17 -6.13 -2.43
N SER A 106 13.48 -5.22 -3.12
CA SER A 106 12.34 -4.48 -2.57
C SER A 106 11.03 -5.28 -2.62
N TYR A 107 10.89 -6.21 -3.56
CA TYR A 107 9.65 -6.94 -3.80
C TYR A 107 9.43 -8.10 -2.83
N ILE A 108 10.49 -8.80 -2.44
CA ILE A 108 10.40 -9.92 -1.49
C ILE A 108 9.78 -9.50 -0.14
N PRO A 109 10.22 -8.40 0.51
CA PRO A 109 9.58 -7.90 1.72
C PRO A 109 8.10 -7.54 1.52
N CYS A 110 7.73 -6.99 0.37
CA CYS A 110 6.34 -6.73 -0.01
C CYS A 110 5.51 -8.02 0.02
N CYS A 111 5.96 -9.07 -0.66
CA CYS A 111 5.27 -10.36 -0.69
C CYS A 111 5.14 -10.99 0.71
N MET A 112 6.19 -10.92 1.54
CA MET A 112 6.15 -11.45 2.90
C MET A 112 5.12 -10.69 3.75
N PHE A 113 5.13 -9.37 3.68
CA PHE A 113 4.20 -8.54 4.42
C PHE A 113 2.74 -8.83 4.03
N ILE A 114 2.45 -8.94 2.74
CA ILE A 114 1.08 -9.21 2.26
C ILE A 114 0.61 -10.60 2.64
N SER A 115 1.50 -11.59 2.64
CA SER A 115 1.16 -12.93 3.14
C SER A 115 0.78 -12.88 4.62
N ILE A 116 1.52 -12.11 5.43
CA ILE A 116 1.20 -11.88 6.85
C ILE A 116 -0.13 -11.14 7.00
N TYR A 117 -0.37 -10.11 6.18
CA TYR A 117 -1.61 -9.33 6.21
C TYR A 117 -2.84 -10.17 5.84
N ILE A 118 -2.75 -11.00 4.79
CA ILE A 118 -3.82 -11.93 4.40
C ILE A 118 -4.10 -12.94 5.53
N ALA A 119 -3.06 -13.48 6.17
CA ALA A 119 -3.23 -14.38 7.30
C ALA A 119 -3.90 -13.67 8.50
N TYR A 120 -3.50 -12.43 8.78
CA TYR A 120 -4.13 -11.61 9.82
C TYR A 120 -5.61 -11.33 9.53
N LEU A 121 -5.96 -10.98 8.29
CA LEU A 121 -7.35 -10.77 7.87
C LEU A 121 -8.19 -12.05 8.08
N GLU A 122 -7.70 -13.21 7.64
CA GLU A 122 -8.44 -14.47 7.83
C GLU A 122 -8.58 -14.88 9.30
N ILE A 123 -7.56 -14.64 10.13
CA ILE A 123 -7.65 -14.85 11.58
C ILE A 123 -8.74 -13.94 12.16
N THR A 124 -8.74 -12.66 11.79
CA THR A 124 -9.70 -11.67 12.28
C THR A 124 -11.13 -12.01 11.85
N ASN A 125 -11.31 -12.44 10.59
CA ASN A 125 -12.59 -12.91 10.05
C ASN A 125 -13.07 -14.17 10.78
N SER A 126 -12.17 -15.10 11.12
CA SER A 126 -12.53 -16.33 11.84
C SER A 126 -12.92 -16.11 13.31
N LEU A 127 -12.42 -15.03 13.92
CA LEU A 127 -12.62 -14.75 15.35
C LEU A 127 -13.83 -13.84 15.63
N ASN A 128 -14.20 -12.98 14.68
CA ASN A 128 -15.18 -11.91 14.93
C ASN A 128 -16.51 -12.08 14.18
N ASP A 129 -16.75 -13.20 13.48
CA ASP A 129 -17.89 -13.41 12.55
C ASP A 129 -18.13 -12.20 11.61
N TYR A 130 -17.06 -11.43 11.38
CA TYR A 130 -17.09 -10.21 10.59
C TYR A 130 -16.49 -10.58 9.25
N ILE A 131 -17.29 -10.45 8.21
CA ILE A 131 -16.93 -10.97 6.91
C ILE A 131 -16.63 -9.80 5.98
N GLU A 132 -15.34 -9.67 5.67
CA GLU A 132 -14.74 -8.48 5.06
C GLU A 132 -15.15 -8.28 3.60
N LEU A 133 -15.26 -9.35 2.80
CA LEU A 133 -15.70 -9.26 1.41
C LEU A 133 -17.24 -9.27 1.31
N PRO A 134 -17.86 -8.44 0.44
CA PRO A 134 -19.27 -8.61 0.10
C PRO A 134 -19.49 -10.05 -0.41
N ASP A 135 -20.53 -10.71 0.08
CA ASP A 135 -20.90 -12.11 -0.19
C ASP A 135 -19.93 -13.20 0.30
N SER A 136 -18.95 -12.87 1.15
CA SER A 136 -17.96 -13.87 1.58
C SER A 136 -18.40 -14.81 2.72
N ASP A 137 -19.62 -14.65 3.23
CA ASP A 137 -20.34 -15.61 4.06
C ASP A 137 -20.62 -16.91 3.29
N ILE A 138 -20.68 -16.78 1.96
CA ILE A 138 -20.98 -17.87 1.02
C ILE A 138 -19.68 -18.54 0.53
N LEU A 139 -18.56 -17.81 0.55
CA LEU A 139 -17.28 -18.25 0.01
C LEU A 139 -16.44 -18.96 1.06
N SER A 140 -15.98 -20.18 0.73
CA SER A 140 -15.06 -20.92 1.60
C SER A 140 -13.71 -20.18 1.74
N ILE A 141 -12.99 -20.46 2.84
CA ILE A 141 -11.66 -19.89 3.14
C ILE A 141 -10.71 -20.01 1.94
N LEU A 142 -10.76 -21.13 1.22
CA LEU A 142 -9.93 -21.37 0.04
C LEU A 142 -10.21 -20.35 -1.08
N TYR A 143 -11.48 -20.05 -1.34
CA TYR A 143 -11.86 -19.08 -2.37
C TYR A 143 -11.45 -17.65 -2.00
N ARG A 144 -11.55 -17.27 -0.72
CA ARG A 144 -11.05 -15.96 -0.25
C ARG A 144 -9.54 -15.84 -0.44
N PHE A 145 -8.79 -16.89 -0.09
CA PHE A 145 -7.34 -16.94 -0.35
C PHE A 145 -7.00 -16.81 -1.84
N LEU A 146 -7.70 -17.54 -2.71
CA LEU A 146 -7.52 -17.44 -4.16
C LEU A 146 -7.84 -16.04 -4.68
N TYR A 147 -8.88 -15.39 -4.13
CA TYR A 147 -9.24 -14.03 -4.47
C TYR A 147 -8.14 -13.03 -4.10
N TYR A 148 -7.62 -13.09 -2.86
CA TYR A 148 -6.51 -12.22 -2.45
C TYR A 148 -5.25 -12.45 -3.29
N LEU A 149 -4.98 -13.71 -3.64
CA LEU A 149 -3.82 -14.07 -4.46
C LEU A 149 -3.97 -13.54 -5.90
N LEU A 150 -5.17 -13.60 -6.47
CA LEU A 150 -5.47 -13.01 -7.78
C LEU A 150 -5.29 -11.49 -7.77
N LEU A 151 -5.82 -10.83 -6.75
CA LEU A 151 -5.73 -9.37 -6.59
C LEU A 151 -4.26 -8.94 -6.43
N TRP A 152 -3.49 -9.72 -5.66
CA TRP A 152 -2.05 -9.50 -5.52
C TRP A 152 -1.27 -9.78 -6.81
N LEU A 153 -1.67 -10.78 -7.60
CA LEU A 153 -1.07 -11.05 -8.90
C LEU A 153 -1.30 -9.89 -9.88
N ILE A 154 -2.49 -9.30 -9.87
CA ILE A 154 -2.78 -8.09 -10.67
C ILE A 154 -1.85 -6.94 -10.26
N ILE A 155 -1.74 -6.65 -8.95
CA ILE A 155 -0.83 -5.61 -8.43
C ILE A 155 0.63 -5.91 -8.81
N THR A 156 1.04 -7.18 -8.76
CA THR A 156 2.37 -7.64 -9.16
C THR A 156 2.66 -7.31 -10.63
N ILE A 157 1.71 -7.59 -11.52
CA ILE A 157 1.82 -7.31 -12.95
C ILE A 157 1.99 -5.81 -13.19
N PHE A 158 1.14 -4.97 -12.57
CA PHE A 158 1.24 -3.51 -12.71
C PHE A 158 2.55 -2.95 -12.17
N ASN A 159 3.03 -3.44 -11.02
CA ASN A 159 4.31 -3.03 -10.46
C ASN A 159 5.50 -3.44 -11.36
N THR A 160 5.46 -4.65 -11.92
CA THR A 160 6.49 -5.15 -12.84
C THR A 160 6.49 -4.33 -14.14
N PHE A 161 5.30 -4.05 -14.69
CA PHE A 161 5.16 -3.23 -15.88
C PHE A 161 5.68 -1.80 -15.67
N SER A 162 5.35 -1.20 -14.53
CA SER A 162 5.84 0.13 -14.14
C SER A 162 7.37 0.15 -14.00
N TYR A 163 7.95 -0.86 -13.36
CA TYR A 163 9.39 -1.02 -13.24
C TYR A 163 10.07 -1.14 -14.62
N VAL A 164 9.55 -2.00 -15.50
CA VAL A 164 10.07 -2.20 -16.86
C VAL A 164 9.99 -0.90 -17.66
N SER A 165 8.86 -0.19 -17.59
CA SER A 165 8.66 1.09 -18.28
C SER A 165 9.67 2.16 -17.83
N ILE A 166 9.87 2.31 -16.52
CA ILE A 166 10.88 3.24 -15.97
C ILE A 166 12.29 2.85 -16.40
N ARG A 167 12.60 1.56 -16.42
CA ARG A 167 13.91 1.05 -16.86
C ARG A 167 14.16 1.36 -18.34
N LEU A 168 13.16 1.14 -19.20
CA LEU A 168 13.23 1.44 -20.63
C LEU A 168 13.41 2.95 -20.87
N LEU A 169 12.65 3.80 -20.19
CA LEU A 169 12.77 5.27 -20.28
C LEU A 169 14.16 5.75 -19.87
N HIS A 170 14.72 5.17 -18.81
CA HIS A 170 16.07 5.54 -18.38
C HIS A 170 17.16 5.07 -19.36
N LEU A 171 17.02 3.90 -19.94
CA LEU A 171 17.95 3.42 -20.98
C LEU A 171 17.93 4.35 -22.20
N LYS A 172 16.74 4.77 -22.64
CA LYS A 172 16.57 5.74 -23.73
C LYS A 172 17.22 7.09 -23.40
N LYS A 173 17.02 7.61 -22.19
CA LYS A 173 17.66 8.87 -21.73
C LYS A 173 19.19 8.76 -21.68
N LYS A 174 19.74 7.62 -21.25
CA LYS A 174 21.19 7.40 -21.22
C LYS A 174 21.80 7.34 -22.63
N GLN A 175 21.08 6.77 -23.59
CA GLN A 175 21.49 6.76 -25.00
C GLN A 175 21.50 8.18 -25.59
N GLN A 176 20.52 9.02 -25.24
CA GLN A 176 20.45 10.41 -25.72
C GLN A 176 21.53 11.35 -25.16
N MET A 177 22.12 11.05 -23.99
CA MET A 177 23.21 11.86 -23.41
C MET A 177 24.62 11.43 -23.85
N ASN A 178 24.72 10.30 -24.56
CA ASN A 178 25.99 9.78 -25.10
C ASN A 178 26.18 10.10 -26.60
N TYR A 179 25.25 10.85 -27.19
CA TYR A 179 25.36 11.52 -28.49
C TYR A 179 25.44 13.02 -28.26
#